data_AF-A0A1Y4BTU5-F1
#
_entry.id   AF-A0A1Y4BTU5-F1
#
_cell.length_a   1.000
_cell.length_b   1.000
_cell.length_c   1.000
_cell.angle_alpha   90.00
_cell.angle_beta   90.00
_cell.angle_gamma   90.00
#
_symmetry.space_group_name_H-M   'P 1'
#
loop_
_entity.id
_entity.type
_entity.pdbx_description
1 polymer ?
#
loop_
_entity_poly.entity_id
_entity_poly.type
_entity_poly.pdbx_seq_one_letter_code
_entity_poly.pdbx_strand_id
1 'polypeptide(L)'
;MNHHAINKFSALSAALGLVILLGVVLSGAAYPHPVFQFGAPLGMLFVFVSVVLQFISWILEICHGVKEKQYRLAAVIAVLGLLVIWKLLSRL
;
A
#
# COMPACT_ATOMS: atom_id res chain seq x y z
N MET A 1 17.73 -6.64 -8.18
CA MET A 1 16.93 -5.41 -7.96
C MET A 1 16.54 -5.41 -6.49
N ASN A 2 17.00 -4.42 -5.70
CA ASN A 2 16.92 -4.47 -4.23
C ASN A 2 15.47 -4.32 -3.75
N HIS A 3 14.80 -5.45 -3.47
CA HIS A 3 13.43 -5.53 -2.93
C HIS A 3 13.19 -4.62 -1.72
N HIS A 4 14.22 -4.43 -0.90
CA HIS A 4 14.19 -3.57 0.27
C HIS A 4 13.91 -2.09 -0.04
N ALA A 5 14.27 -1.61 -1.24
CA ALA A 5 14.02 -0.24 -1.65
C ALA A 5 12.54 -0.04 -2.02
N ILE A 6 11.94 -0.98 -2.78
CA ILE A 6 10.56 -0.87 -3.26
C ILE A 6 9.57 -0.87 -2.08
N ASN A 7 9.77 -1.75 -1.10
CA ASN A 7 8.94 -1.77 0.10
C ASN A 7 9.09 -0.50 0.95
N LYS A 8 10.30 0.05 1.07
CA LYS A 8 10.52 1.33 1.74
C LYS A 8 9.84 2.48 1.01
N PHE A 9 9.90 2.51 -0.32
CA PHE A 9 9.20 3.51 -1.13
C PHE A 9 7.68 3.39 -1.01
N SER A 10 7.14 2.16 -1.01
CA SER A 10 5.72 1.89 -0.76
C SER A 10 5.28 2.41 0.61
N ALA A 11 6.05 2.11 1.66
CA ALA A 11 5.77 2.56 3.02
C ALA A 11 5.88 4.08 3.18
N LEU A 12 6.88 4.72 2.55
CA LEU A 12 7.03 6.19 2.55
C LEU A 12 5.89 6.87 1.81
N SER A 13 5.48 6.34 0.66
CA SER A 13 4.33 6.81 -0.10
C SER A 13 3.02 6.65 0.68
N ALA A 14 2.87 5.55 1.43
CA ALA A 14 1.69 5.29 2.25
C ALA A 14 1.64 6.25 3.43
N ALA A 15 2.77 6.45 4.10
CA ALA A 15 2.91 7.41 5.19
C ALA A 15 2.63 8.84 4.71
N LEU A 16 3.14 9.23 3.54
CA LEU A 16 2.84 10.53 2.91
C LEU A 16 1.35 10.69 2.62
N GLY A 17 0.71 9.71 1.98
CA GLY A 17 -0.73 9.74 1.71
C GLY A 17 -1.55 9.85 2.99
N LEU A 18 -1.15 9.12 4.05
CA LEU A 18 -1.85 9.14 5.34
C LEU A 18 -1.66 10.46 6.09
N VAL A 19 -0.47 11.07 6.02
CA VAL A 19 -0.20 12.42 6.56
C VAL A 19 -1.02 13.47 5.83
N ILE A 20 -1.15 13.38 4.50
CA ILE A 20 -1.98 14.30 3.71
C ILE A 20 -3.45 14.16 4.14
N LEU A 21 -3.96 12.93 4.26
CA LEU A 21 -5.34 12.68 4.71
C LEU A 21 -5.58 13.16 6.15
N LEU A 22 -4.65 12.90 7.08
CA LEU A 22 -4.72 13.39 8.45
C LEU A 22 -4.67 14.92 8.51
N GLY A 23 -3.83 15.54 7.70
CA GLY A 23 -3.76 17.00 7.56
C GLY A 23 -5.09 17.57 7.07
N VAL A 24 -5.75 16.93 6.11
CA VAL A 24 -7.08 17.33 5.62
C VAL A 24 -8.14 17.19 6.71
N VAL A 25 -8.14 16.09 7.47
CA VAL A 25 -9.09 15.85 8.58
C VAL A 25 -8.88 16.84 9.73
N LEU A 26 -7.63 17.07 10.15
CA LEU A 26 -7.28 18.00 11.24
C LEU A 26 -7.50 19.46 10.87
N SER A 27 -7.39 19.81 9.58
CA SER A 27 -7.65 21.17 9.11
C SER A 27 -9.10 21.61 9.38
N GLY A 28 -10.02 20.68 9.72
CA GLY A 28 -11.42 21.00 10.01
C GLY A 28 -12.12 21.67 8.82
N ALA A 29 -11.48 21.61 7.65
CA ALA A 29 -11.85 22.28 6.43
C ALA A 29 -13.06 21.56 5.83
N ALA A 30 -14.24 21.91 6.35
CA ALA A 30 -15.49 21.51 5.74
C ALA A 30 -15.60 22.11 4.33
N TYR A 31 -16.34 21.43 3.47
CA TYR A 31 -16.67 21.92 2.14
C TYR A 31 -17.20 23.37 2.27
N PRO A 32 -16.61 24.38 1.58
CA PRO A 32 -15.85 24.30 0.33
C PRO A 32 -14.40 24.83 0.46
N HIS A 33 -13.57 24.28 1.34
CA HIS A 33 -12.16 24.67 1.39
C HIS A 33 -11.32 23.91 0.34
N PRO A 34 -10.47 24.59 -0.48
CA PRO A 34 -9.65 23.95 -1.53
C PRO A 34 -8.69 22.87 -1.00
N VAL A 35 -8.29 22.95 0.26
CA VAL A 35 -7.45 21.95 0.93
C VAL A 35 -8.14 20.58 0.99
N PHE A 36 -9.46 20.54 1.23
CA PHE A 36 -10.22 19.29 1.25
C PHE A 36 -10.46 18.75 -0.16
N GLN A 37 -10.72 19.65 -1.11
CA GLN A 37 -11.07 19.29 -2.49
C GLN A 37 -9.88 18.70 -3.27
N PHE A 38 -8.66 19.18 -3.03
CA PHE A 38 -7.45 18.63 -3.64
C PHE A 38 -6.75 17.61 -2.75
N GLY A 39 -6.68 17.85 -1.43
CA GLY A 39 -5.95 17.01 -0.49
C GLY A 39 -6.56 15.61 -0.32
N ALA A 40 -7.89 15.48 -0.31
CA ALA A 40 -8.55 14.18 -0.21
C ALA A 40 -8.26 13.26 -1.42
N PRO A 41 -8.49 13.69 -2.69
CA PRO A 41 -8.16 12.85 -3.83
C PRO A 41 -6.65 12.60 -3.99
N LEU A 42 -5.78 13.56 -3.66
CA LEU A 42 -4.33 13.37 -3.67
C LEU A 42 -3.85 12.35 -2.63
N GLY A 43 -4.35 12.46 -1.39
CA GLY A 43 -4.03 11.51 -0.32
C GLY A 43 -4.51 10.10 -0.66
N MET A 44 -5.71 9.98 -1.23
CA MET A 44 -6.27 8.70 -1.67
C MET A 44 -5.48 8.10 -2.86
N LEU A 45 -5.03 8.94 -3.80
CA LEU A 45 -4.13 8.53 -4.89
C LEU A 45 -2.81 7.97 -4.36
N PHE A 46 -2.18 8.65 -3.40
CA PHE A 46 -0.92 8.19 -2.80
C PHE A 46 -1.09 6.84 -2.08
N VAL A 47 -2.18 6.68 -1.31
CA VAL A 47 -2.49 5.41 -0.66
C VAL A 47 -2.73 4.31 -1.70
N PHE A 48 -3.48 4.60 -2.77
CA PHE A 48 -3.76 3.66 -3.84
C PHE A 48 -2.48 3.20 -4.55
N VAL A 49 -1.61 4.15 -4.92
CA VAL A 49 -0.31 3.87 -5.54
C VAL A 49 0.55 2.99 -4.62
N SER A 50 0.59 3.26 -3.32
CA SER A 50 1.30 2.41 -2.36
C SER A 50 0.77 0.98 -2.32
N VAL A 51 -0.55 0.79 -2.31
CA VAL A 51 -1.14 -0.56 -2.34
C VAL A 51 -0.74 -1.31 -3.61
N VAL A 52 -0.77 -0.63 -4.77
CA VAL A 52 -0.34 -1.23 -6.05
C VAL A 52 1.14 -1.61 -6.02
N LEU A 53 2.02 -0.73 -5.51
CA LEU A 53 3.44 -1.04 -5.37
C LEU A 53 3.68 -2.21 -4.40
N GLN A 54 2.95 -2.25 -3.28
CA GLN A 54 3.02 -3.34 -2.32
C GLN A 54 2.63 -4.68 -2.97
N PHE A 55 1.57 -4.67 -3.80
CA PHE A 55 1.10 -5.82 -4.53
C PHE A 55 2.12 -6.32 -5.57
N ILE A 56 2.74 -5.41 -6.31
CA ILE A 56 3.81 -5.75 -7.26
C ILE A 56 5.02 -6.33 -6.53
N SER A 57 5.42 -5.72 -5.40
CA SER A 57 6.54 -6.22 -4.59
C SER A 57 6.26 -7.63 -4.08
N TRP A 58 5.03 -7.89 -3.64
CA TRP A 58 4.59 -9.21 -3.17
C TRP A 58 4.66 -10.27 -4.27
N ILE A 59 4.16 -9.98 -5.49
CA ILE A 59 4.27 -10.90 -6.64
C ILE A 59 5.74 -11.19 -6.98
N LEU A 60 6.58 -10.14 -7.00
CA LEU A 60 8.01 -10.31 -7.27
C LEU A 60 8.69 -11.19 -6.21
N GLU A 61 8.29 -11.08 -4.95
CA GLU A 61 8.84 -11.88 -3.84
C GLU A 61 8.48 -13.36 -3.97
N ILE A 62 7.26 -13.67 -4.41
CA ILE A 62 6.84 -15.05 -4.74
C ILE A 62 7.67 -15.58 -5.91
N CYS A 63 7.81 -14.81 -6.99
CA CYS A 63 8.62 -15.20 -8.15
C CYS A 63 10.08 -15.46 -7.79
N HIS A 64 10.68 -14.63 -6.93
CA HIS A 64 12.04 -14.85 -6.45
C HIS A 64 12.16 -16.07 -5.54
N GLY A 65 11.22 -16.26 -4.60
CA GLY A 65 11.24 -17.42 -3.70
C GLY A 65 11.05 -18.76 -4.42
N VAL A 66 10.32 -18.77 -5.55
CA VAL A 66 10.25 -19.93 -6.46
C VAL A 66 11.60 -20.17 -7.16
N LYS A 67 12.27 -19.10 -7.59
CA LYS A 67 13.56 -19.17 -8.30
C LYS A 67 14.71 -19.63 -7.39
N GLU A 68 14.69 -19.28 -6.11
CA GLU A 68 15.70 -19.69 -5.11
C GLU A 68 15.41 -21.04 -4.44
N LYS A 69 14.41 -21.82 -4.92
CA LYS A 69 13.98 -23.10 -4.31
C LYS A 69 13.50 -22.98 -2.86
N GLN A 70 13.29 -21.76 -2.34
CA GLN A 70 12.78 -21.49 -1.00
C GLN A 70 11.24 -21.47 -1.00
N TYR A 71 10.65 -22.60 -1.42
CA TYR A 71 9.21 -22.76 -1.57
C TYR A 71 8.42 -22.49 -0.27
N ARG A 72 9.01 -22.77 0.90
CA ARG A 72 8.38 -22.51 2.20
C ARG A 72 8.13 -21.02 2.43
N LEU A 73 9.11 -20.16 2.19
CA LEU A 73 8.95 -18.73 2.40
C LEU A 73 8.03 -18.11 1.35
N ALA A 74 8.18 -18.50 0.09
CA ALA A 74 7.27 -18.08 -0.98
C ALA A 74 5.81 -18.45 -0.67
N ALA A 75 5.57 -19.68 -0.19
CA ALA A 75 4.24 -20.13 0.19
C ALA A 75 3.67 -19.37 1.40
N VAL A 76 4.48 -19.13 2.43
CA VAL A 76 4.05 -18.34 3.60
C VAL A 76 3.67 -16.92 3.19
N ILE A 77 4.48 -16.27 2.36
CA ILE A 77 4.22 -14.91 1.85
C ILE A 77 2.96 -14.90 0.97
N ALA A 78 2.78 -15.91 0.10
CA ALA A 78 1.59 -16.05 -0.73
C ALA A 78 0.32 -16.22 0.11
N VAL A 79 0.34 -17.09 1.13
CA VAL A 79 -0.82 -17.32 2.01
C VAL A 79 -1.14 -16.06 2.84
N LEU A 80 -0.13 -15.37 3.36
CA LEU A 80 -0.30 -14.09 4.06
C LEU A 80 -0.96 -13.03 3.17
N GLY A 81 -0.48 -12.87 1.93
CA GLY A 81 -1.09 -11.93 0.98
C GLY A 81 -2.54 -12.29 0.66
N LEU A 82 -2.82 -13.57 0.42
CA LEU A 82 -4.18 -14.05 0.14
C LEU A 82 -5.13 -13.82 1.33
N LEU A 83 -4.66 -14.07 2.56
CA LEU A 83 -5.42 -13.81 3.79
C LEU A 83 -5.80 -12.34 3.94
N VAL A 84 -4.86 -11.42 3.63
CA VAL A 84 -5.13 -9.98 3.69
C VAL A 84 -6.20 -9.59 2.67
N ILE A 85 -6.09 -10.08 1.42
CA ILE A 85 -7.09 -9.81 0.37
C ILE A 85 -8.45 -10.37 0.76
N TRP A 86 -8.51 -11.60 1.25
CA TRP A 86 -9.76 -12.22 1.73
C TRP A 86 -10.40 -11.41 2.85
N LYS A 87 -9.59 -11.00 3.83
CA LYS A 87 -10.06 -10.16 4.94
C LYS A 87 -10.57 -8.81 4.46
N LEU A 88 -9.88 -8.19 3.50
CA LEU A 88 -10.31 -6.92 2.91
C LEU A 88 -11.64 -7.08 2.15
N LEU A 89 -11.78 -8.16 1.38
CA LEU A 89 -13.00 -8.47 0.62
C LEU A 89 -14.18 -8.80 1.55
N SER A 90 -13.95 -9.51 2.65
CA SER A 90 -14.99 -9.81 3.64
C SER A 90 -15.48 -8.59 4.44
N ARG A 91 -14.71 -7.49 4.40
CA ARG A 91 -15.00 -6.22 5.06
C ARG A 91 -15.71 -5.23 4.13
N LEU A 92 -15.71 -5.49 2.83
CA LEU A 92 -16.35 -4.68 1.80
C LEU A 92 -17.82 -5.10 1.64
#